data_AF-A0A8T2V316-F1
#
_entry.id   AF-A0A8T2V316-F1
#
_cell.length_a   1.000
_cell.length_b   1.000
_cell.length_c   1.000
_cell.angle_alpha   90.00
_cell.angle_beta   90.00
_cell.angle_gamma   90.00
#
_symmetry.space_group_name_H-M   'P 1'
#
loop_
_entity.id
_entity.type
_entity.pdbx_description
1 polymer ?
#
loop_
_entity_poly.entity_id
_entity_poly.type
_entity_poly.pdbx_seq_one_letter_code
_entity_poly.pdbx_strand_id
1 'polypeptide(L)'
;MFRVALVVSCMFLILYSTRGAAATNVHVVNKTPNTLCIKYWVPNHIGGGCEELKPYEACDVGTTPEWSGATMWAIQGVCAGQACNTGPPSGVSQFEFTIDGFSGFDYYDVSIRAGFNVGISVQPTNPACPSQFCMGPDQCQGMLPNGPDQTRSCASGSTDYVVYYY
;
A
#
# COMPACT_ATOMS: atom_id res chain seq x y z
N MET A 1 32.19 -11.23 13.08
CA MET A 1 30.97 -11.94 13.54
C MET A 1 29.81 -11.42 12.70
N PHE A 2 29.59 -12.02 11.52
CA PHE A 2 28.53 -11.61 10.59
C PHE A 2 27.22 -12.29 11.01
N ARG A 3 26.20 -11.50 11.37
CA ARG A 3 24.85 -12.01 11.63
C ARG A 3 24.11 -12.10 10.30
N VAL A 4 23.84 -13.31 9.85
CA VAL A 4 22.92 -13.59 8.74
C VAL A 4 21.51 -13.30 9.24
N ALA A 5 20.85 -12.30 8.67
CA ALA A 5 19.43 -12.05 8.92
C ALA A 5 18.62 -13.15 8.21
N LEU A 6 17.87 -13.91 8.99
CA LEU A 6 16.94 -14.92 8.51
C LEU A 6 15.74 -14.17 7.92
N VAL A 7 15.64 -14.11 6.59
CA VAL A 7 14.42 -13.60 5.92
C VAL A 7 13.37 -14.69 6.05
N VAL A 8 12.41 -14.51 6.95
CA VAL A 8 11.21 -15.36 7.02
C VAL A 8 10.30 -14.94 5.86
N SER A 9 10.36 -15.68 4.77
CA SER A 9 9.46 -15.51 3.64
C SER A 9 8.11 -16.17 3.96
N CYS A 10 7.06 -15.37 4.11
CA CYS A 10 5.68 -15.84 4.16
C CYS A 10 5.25 -16.29 2.76
N MET A 11 5.52 -17.54 2.42
CA MET A 11 5.14 -18.12 1.13
C MET A 11 3.71 -18.68 1.23
N PHE A 12 2.71 -17.91 0.79
CA PHE A 12 1.38 -18.47 0.49
C PHE A 12 1.41 -19.15 -0.87
N LEU A 13 1.06 -20.44 -0.91
CA LEU A 13 0.92 -21.23 -2.12
C LEU A 13 -0.35 -20.77 -2.87
N ILE A 14 -0.21 -20.10 -4.02
CA ILE A 14 -1.34 -19.78 -4.90
C ILE A 14 -1.38 -20.79 -6.05
N LEU A 15 -2.47 -21.56 -6.09
CA LEU A 15 -2.85 -22.43 -7.21
C LEU A 15 -3.30 -21.56 -8.40
N TYR A 16 -2.64 -21.69 -9.55
CA TYR A 16 -2.96 -20.95 -10.77
C TYR A 16 -4.26 -21.48 -11.42
N SER A 17 -5.18 -20.55 -11.75
CA SER A 17 -6.36 -20.78 -12.59
C SER A 17 -6.35 -19.82 -13.78
N THR A 18 -6.90 -20.27 -14.91
CA THR A 18 -6.72 -19.71 -16.26
C THR A 18 -7.54 -18.45 -16.54
N ARG A 19 -6.88 -17.42 -17.11
CA ARG A 19 -7.44 -16.21 -17.77
C ARG A 19 -8.51 -15.43 -16.98
N GLY A 20 -8.11 -14.88 -15.83
CA GLY A 20 -8.66 -13.65 -15.25
C GLY A 20 -7.56 -12.58 -15.23
N ALA A 21 -7.89 -11.30 -15.03
CA ALA A 21 -6.88 -10.26 -14.82
C ALA A 21 -5.80 -10.76 -13.85
N ALA A 22 -4.52 -10.62 -14.21
CA ALA A 22 -3.44 -11.01 -13.32
C ALA A 22 -3.64 -10.26 -12.00
N ALA A 23 -3.68 -10.98 -10.88
CA ALA A 23 -3.83 -10.34 -9.58
C ALA A 23 -2.65 -9.40 -9.36
N THR A 24 -2.94 -8.10 -9.25
CA THR A 24 -1.96 -7.07 -8.88
C THR A 24 -1.48 -7.33 -7.46
N ASN A 25 -0.19 -7.45 -7.21
CA ASN A 25 0.33 -7.58 -5.85
C ASN A 25 0.77 -6.23 -5.31
N VAL A 26 0.55 -6.00 -4.02
CA VAL A 26 1.10 -4.86 -3.30
C VAL A 26 2.15 -5.36 -2.31
N HIS A 27 3.42 -5.16 -2.63
CA HIS A 27 4.54 -5.50 -1.77
C HIS A 27 4.85 -4.35 -0.82
N VAL A 28 4.57 -4.52 0.47
CA VAL A 28 4.75 -3.47 1.49
C VAL A 28 6.05 -3.68 2.24
N VAL A 29 6.82 -2.61 2.41
CA VAL A 29 8.13 -2.63 3.07
C VAL A 29 8.20 -1.57 4.17
N ASN A 30 8.55 -1.98 5.39
CA ASN A 30 8.85 -1.06 6.48
C ASN A 30 10.32 -0.61 6.40
N LYS A 31 10.62 0.63 6.00
CA LYS A 31 11.97 1.21 6.00
C LYS A 31 12.30 1.99 7.28
N THR A 32 11.38 2.05 8.23
CA THR A 32 11.56 2.75 9.50
C THR A 32 12.40 1.93 10.48
N PRO A 33 13.05 2.55 11.47
CA PRO A 33 13.73 1.82 12.54
C PRO A 33 12.75 1.28 13.61
N ASN A 34 11.45 1.51 13.46
CA ASN A 34 10.41 1.12 14.40
C ASN A 34 9.56 -0.02 13.81
N THR A 35 8.86 -0.76 14.67
CA THR A 35 7.80 -1.66 14.20
C THR A 35 6.62 -0.83 13.73
N LEU A 36 6.02 -1.22 12.61
CA LEU A 36 4.80 -0.63 12.07
C LEU A 36 3.68 -1.65 12.06
N CYS A 37 2.47 -1.20 12.40
CA CYS A 37 1.26 -1.90 12.03
C CYS A 37 0.79 -1.34 10.69
N ILE A 38 1.01 -2.11 9.62
CA ILE A 38 0.48 -1.83 8.29
C ILE A 38 -1.00 -2.19 8.31
N LYS A 39 -1.84 -1.33 7.75
CA LYS A 39 -3.29 -1.50 7.74
C LYS A 39 -3.84 -1.22 6.35
N TYR A 40 -4.90 -1.91 5.98
CA TYR A 40 -5.61 -1.65 4.75
C TYR A 40 -7.12 -1.85 4.93
N TRP A 41 -7.89 -1.10 4.14
CA TRP A 41 -9.34 -1.14 4.14
C TRP A 41 -9.87 -1.10 2.70
N VAL A 42 -10.78 -2.01 2.38
CA VAL A 42 -11.42 -2.16 1.06
C VAL A 42 -12.88 -1.75 1.20
N PRO A 43 -13.25 -0.49 0.90
CA PRO A 43 -14.63 -0.04 1.03
C PRO A 43 -15.58 -0.88 0.16
N ASN A 44 -16.79 -1.12 0.67
CA ASN A 44 -17.87 -1.89 0.01
C ASN A 44 -17.63 -3.40 -0.14
N HIS A 45 -16.56 -3.93 0.47
CA HIS A 45 -16.33 -5.37 0.61
C HIS A 45 -16.15 -5.73 2.10
N ILE A 46 -16.04 -7.03 2.43
CA ILE A 46 -15.82 -7.52 3.81
C ILE A 46 -14.35 -7.28 4.27
N GLY A 47 -13.53 -6.66 3.42
CA GLY A 47 -12.09 -6.72 3.50
C GLY A 47 -11.43 -5.54 4.23
N GLY A 48 -10.57 -5.90 5.16
CA GLY A 48 -9.51 -5.07 5.69
C GLY A 48 -8.61 -5.96 6.52
N GLY A 49 -7.38 -5.55 6.71
CA GLY A 49 -6.42 -6.35 7.46
C GLY A 49 -5.31 -5.48 7.99
N CYS A 50 -4.51 -6.11 8.83
CA CYS A 50 -3.31 -5.49 9.34
C CYS A 50 -2.22 -6.52 9.52
N GLU A 51 -0.99 -6.07 9.33
CA GLU A 51 0.22 -6.87 9.45
C GLU A 51 1.25 -6.07 10.24
N GLU A 52 1.88 -6.73 11.21
CA GLU A 52 3.00 -6.15 11.94
C GLU A 52 4.28 -6.38 11.14
N LEU A 53 4.94 -5.28 10.75
CA LEU A 53 6.26 -5.33 10.12
C LEU A 53 7.29 -4.77 11.08
N LYS A 54 8.26 -5.60 11.48
CA LYS A 54 9.45 -5.11 12.19
C LYS A 54 10.29 -4.24 11.26
N PRO A 55 11.30 -3.52 11.80
CA PRO A 55 12.19 -2.72 10.96
C PRO A 55 12.77 -3.55 9.81
N TYR A 56 12.61 -3.04 8.58
CA TYR A 56 13.13 -3.62 7.34
C TYR A 56 12.46 -4.93 6.89
N GLU A 57 11.38 -5.36 7.55
CA GLU A 57 10.54 -6.46 7.07
C GLU A 57 9.58 -5.99 5.96
N ALA A 58 9.05 -6.97 5.24
CA ALA A 58 8.11 -6.77 4.16
C ALA A 58 7.03 -7.86 4.17
N CYS A 59 5.85 -7.53 3.63
CA CYS A 59 4.77 -8.48 3.39
C CYS A 59 4.10 -8.20 2.04
N ASP A 60 3.43 -9.21 1.50
CA ASP A 60 2.58 -9.06 0.33
C ASP A 60 1.13 -8.92 0.77
N VAL A 61 0.49 -7.85 0.32
CA VAL A 61 -0.95 -7.68 0.39
C VAL A 61 -1.50 -8.10 -0.96
N GLY A 62 -2.00 -9.33 -1.02
CA GLY A 62 -2.63 -9.87 -2.21
C GLY A 62 -3.95 -9.14 -2.47
N THR A 63 -4.07 -8.57 -3.66
CA THR A 63 -5.35 -8.01 -4.10
C THR A 63 -6.15 -9.11 -4.78
N THR A 64 -7.45 -9.18 -4.51
CA THR A 64 -8.33 -10.11 -5.22
C THR A 64 -9.02 -9.37 -6.37
N PRO A 65 -9.53 -10.08 -7.39
CA PRO A 65 -10.34 -9.46 -8.45
C PRO A 65 -11.59 -8.73 -7.94
N GLU A 66 -11.96 -8.92 -6.67
CA GLU A 66 -13.07 -8.21 -6.02
C GLU A 66 -12.63 -6.84 -5.46
N TRP A 67 -11.33 -6.54 -5.39
CA TRP A 67 -10.83 -5.25 -4.92
C TRP A 67 -11.02 -4.19 -6.01
N SER A 68 -12.17 -3.54 -6.02
CA SER A 68 -12.38 -2.34 -6.83
C SER A 68 -11.46 -1.20 -6.38
N GLY A 69 -11.11 -1.14 -5.10
CA GLY A 69 -10.09 -0.24 -4.57
C GLY A 69 -9.86 -0.40 -3.07
N ALA A 70 -8.75 0.11 -2.57
CA ALA A 70 -8.42 0.08 -1.15
C ALA A 70 -7.60 1.30 -0.72
N THR A 71 -7.62 1.56 0.58
CA THR A 71 -6.75 2.54 1.23
C THR A 71 -5.83 1.79 2.20
N MET A 72 -4.54 2.10 2.16
CA MET A 72 -3.53 1.57 3.07
C MET A 72 -2.88 2.69 3.86
N TRP A 73 -2.49 2.40 5.09
CA TRP A 73 -1.72 3.31 5.94
C TRP A 73 -0.91 2.51 6.95
N ALA A 74 -0.02 3.19 7.67
CA ALA A 74 0.72 2.58 8.77
C ALA A 74 0.58 3.42 10.04
N ILE A 75 0.64 2.75 11.18
CA ILE A 75 0.81 3.39 12.49
C ILE A 75 2.04 2.80 13.19
N GLN A 76 2.72 3.60 14.00
CA GLN A 76 3.85 3.13 14.78
C GLN A 76 3.39 2.16 15.87
N GLY A 77 4.13 1.07 16.07
CA GLY A 77 3.84 0.04 17.07
C GLY A 77 3.24 -1.23 16.47
N VAL A 78 2.55 -1.98 17.32
CA VAL A 78 1.98 -3.31 17.03
C VAL A 78 0.49 -3.20 16.67
N CYS A 79 -0.03 -4.18 15.94
CA CYS A 79 -1.43 -4.26 15.53
C CYS A 79 -2.35 -4.81 16.62
N ALA A 80 -1.80 -5.51 17.62
CA ALA A 80 -2.58 -6.08 18.73
C ALA A 80 -3.48 -5.01 19.39
N GLY A 81 -4.79 -5.28 19.43
CA GLY A 81 -5.80 -4.37 20.00
C GLY A 81 -6.25 -3.22 19.10
N GLN A 82 -5.78 -3.14 17.85
CA GLN A 82 -6.19 -2.15 16.87
C GLN A 82 -7.33 -2.67 15.99
N ALA A 83 -8.22 -1.78 15.55
CA ALA A 83 -9.22 -2.12 14.53
C ALA A 83 -8.57 -2.20 13.14
N CYS A 84 -8.63 -3.35 12.47
CA CYS A 84 -7.91 -3.59 11.20
C CYS A 84 -8.79 -3.57 9.95
N ASN A 85 -10.10 -3.37 10.10
CA ASN A 85 -11.10 -3.41 9.03
C ASN A 85 -11.94 -2.14 8.97
N THR A 86 -11.38 -1.02 9.39
CA THR A 86 -12.01 0.30 9.38
C THR A 86 -11.17 1.25 8.55
N GLY A 87 -11.77 2.27 7.96
CA GLY A 87 -11.02 3.32 7.26
C GLY A 87 -9.96 4.01 8.13
N PRO A 88 -9.07 4.78 7.49
CA PRO A 88 -7.95 5.44 8.16
C PRO A 88 -8.43 6.46 9.21
N PRO A 89 -7.79 6.51 10.39
CA PRO A 89 -8.06 7.55 11.38
C PRO A 89 -7.43 8.89 10.95
N SER A 90 -7.77 9.98 11.63
CA SER A 90 -7.06 11.25 11.45
C SER A 90 -5.58 11.13 11.87
N GLY A 91 -4.72 11.89 11.21
CA GLY A 91 -3.29 11.98 11.48
C GLY A 91 -2.40 11.04 10.65
N VAL A 92 -2.95 10.27 9.70
CA VAL A 92 -2.15 9.26 8.95
C VAL A 92 -1.96 9.63 7.49
N SER A 93 -0.77 9.31 6.97
CA SER A 93 -0.49 9.27 5.54
C SER A 93 -1.15 8.04 4.91
N GLN A 94 -1.66 8.16 3.68
CA GLN A 94 -2.44 7.13 3.01
C GLN A 94 -1.84 6.79 1.64
N PHE A 95 -1.93 5.51 1.26
CA PHE A 95 -1.81 5.05 -0.11
C PHE A 95 -3.20 4.60 -0.57
N GLU A 96 -3.73 5.23 -1.60
CA GLU A 96 -5.06 4.94 -2.15
C GLU A 96 -4.87 4.31 -3.54
N PHE A 97 -5.61 3.24 -3.83
CA PHE A 97 -5.55 2.63 -5.15
C PHE A 97 -6.86 1.98 -5.57
N THR A 98 -7.06 1.89 -6.87
CA THR A 98 -8.18 1.28 -7.59
C THR A 98 -7.59 0.36 -8.64
N ILE A 99 -8.01 -0.89 -8.67
CA ILE A 99 -7.53 -1.88 -9.64
C ILE A 99 -8.57 -2.06 -10.73
N ASP A 100 -8.11 -2.17 -11.97
CA ASP A 100 -8.98 -2.37 -13.14
C ASP A 100 -10.15 -1.37 -13.19
N GLY A 101 -9.82 -0.10 -12.91
CA GLY A 101 -10.76 1.00 -12.92
C GLY A 101 -11.19 1.40 -14.33
N PHE A 102 -11.60 2.66 -14.48
CA PHE A 102 -12.06 3.18 -15.75
C PHE A 102 -11.05 2.95 -16.89
N SER A 103 -11.55 2.48 -18.05
CA SER A 103 -10.75 2.19 -19.25
C SER A 103 -9.63 1.16 -19.06
N GLY A 104 -9.73 0.26 -18.06
CA GLY A 104 -8.75 -0.81 -17.84
C GLY A 104 -7.43 -0.30 -17.30
N PHE A 105 -7.48 0.75 -16.47
CA PHE A 105 -6.32 1.30 -15.76
C PHE A 105 -6.46 1.07 -14.27
N ASP A 106 -5.34 0.75 -13.65
CA ASP A 106 -5.17 0.97 -12.22
C ASP A 106 -4.97 2.47 -11.97
N TYR A 107 -5.54 2.97 -10.89
CA TYR A 107 -5.35 4.33 -10.41
C TYR A 107 -4.77 4.28 -9.01
N TYR A 108 -3.82 5.15 -8.71
CA TYR A 108 -3.18 5.19 -7.41
C TYR A 108 -2.64 6.57 -7.05
N ASP A 109 -2.61 6.85 -5.76
CA ASP A 109 -1.92 8.01 -5.22
C ASP A 109 -1.47 7.81 -3.78
N VAL A 110 -0.59 8.72 -3.35
CA VAL A 110 -0.32 8.98 -1.95
C VAL A 110 -1.13 10.21 -1.55
N SER A 111 -1.72 10.17 -0.36
CA SER A 111 -2.69 11.16 0.12
C SER A 111 -2.44 11.49 1.58
N ILE A 112 -2.43 12.79 1.91
CA ILE A 112 -2.36 13.28 3.29
C ILE A 112 -3.68 13.92 3.73
N ARG A 113 -4.80 13.53 3.09
CA ARG A 113 -6.15 14.02 3.42
C ARG A 113 -6.50 13.74 4.88
N ALA A 114 -6.11 12.58 5.40
CA ALA A 114 -6.31 12.24 6.81
C ALA A 114 -5.27 12.89 7.74
N GLY A 115 -4.12 13.34 7.24
CA GLY A 115 -3.01 13.89 8.01
C GLY A 115 -1.67 13.33 7.53
N PHE A 116 -0.62 13.45 8.35
CA PHE A 116 0.69 12.90 8.06
C PHE A 116 1.33 12.33 9.32
N ASN A 117 1.88 11.12 9.23
CA ASN A 117 2.64 10.48 10.32
C ASN A 117 3.93 9.80 9.84
N VAL A 118 3.91 9.13 8.71
CA VAL A 118 5.05 8.42 8.12
C VAL A 118 5.20 8.77 6.65
N GLY A 119 6.43 8.71 6.15
CA GLY A 119 6.67 8.90 4.72
C GLY A 119 6.20 7.69 3.92
N ILE A 120 5.65 7.92 2.72
CA ILE A 120 5.22 6.86 1.80
C ILE A 120 5.88 7.05 0.44
N SER A 121 6.35 5.96 -0.16
CA SER A 121 6.77 5.90 -1.56
C SER A 121 6.12 4.71 -2.25
N VAL A 122 5.58 4.92 -3.44
CA VAL A 122 4.91 3.92 -4.27
C VAL A 122 5.71 3.79 -5.57
N GLN A 123 6.16 2.57 -5.84
CA GLN A 123 6.96 2.23 -7.00
C GLN A 123 6.28 1.08 -7.77
N PRO A 124 5.60 1.38 -8.89
CA PRO A 124 5.18 0.35 -9.83
C PRO A 124 6.40 -0.44 -10.33
N THR A 125 6.29 -1.76 -10.43
CA THR A 125 7.32 -2.62 -11.04
C THR A 125 7.46 -2.40 -12.54
N ASN A 126 6.41 -1.91 -13.20
CA ASN A 126 6.47 -1.45 -14.58
C ASN A 126 7.09 -0.04 -14.66
N PRO A 127 8.29 0.12 -15.29
CA PRO A 127 8.98 1.40 -15.35
C PRO A 127 8.27 2.46 -16.22
N ALA A 128 7.29 2.07 -17.03
CA ALA A 128 6.46 3.02 -17.77
C ALA A 128 5.44 3.73 -16.87
N CYS A 129 5.19 3.20 -15.66
CA CYS A 129 4.23 3.73 -14.71
C CYS A 129 4.93 4.63 -13.67
N PRO A 130 4.41 5.85 -13.43
CA PRO A 130 5.13 6.85 -12.64
C PRO A 130 5.16 6.54 -11.14
N SER A 131 6.33 6.54 -10.53
CA SER A 131 6.43 6.47 -9.07
C SER A 131 5.93 7.74 -8.39
N GLN A 132 5.48 7.62 -7.14
CA GLN A 132 5.02 8.74 -6.30
C GLN A 132 5.60 8.62 -4.90
N PHE A 133 5.92 9.74 -4.26
CA PHE A 133 6.44 9.75 -2.91
C PHE A 133 5.99 11.00 -2.15
N CYS A 134 5.98 10.89 -0.83
CA CYS A 134 5.57 11.89 0.13
C CYS A 134 6.30 11.58 1.44
N MET A 135 7.50 12.14 1.63
CA MET A 135 8.35 11.85 2.81
C MET A 135 8.14 12.85 3.96
N GLY A 136 7.40 13.93 3.70
CA GLY A 136 7.07 14.96 4.66
C GLY A 136 5.95 15.85 4.12
N PRO A 137 5.18 16.54 4.97
CA PRO A 137 4.00 17.31 4.55
C PRO A 137 4.27 18.28 3.40
N ASP A 138 5.45 18.93 3.42
CA ASP A 138 5.86 19.90 2.40
C ASP A 138 6.17 19.27 1.03
N GLN A 139 6.40 17.96 0.97
CA GLN A 139 6.64 17.21 -0.26
C GLN A 139 5.37 16.57 -0.83
N CYS A 140 4.29 16.57 -0.07
CA CYS A 140 3.00 16.02 -0.47
C CYS A 140 2.10 17.12 -1.09
N GLN A 141 2.69 18.16 -1.67
CA GLN A 141 1.94 19.26 -2.30
C GLN A 141 1.11 18.72 -3.47
N GLY A 142 -0.20 18.99 -3.45
CA GLY A 142 -1.19 18.37 -4.34
C GLY A 142 -1.99 17.23 -3.69
N MET A 143 -1.45 16.59 -2.66
CA MET A 143 -2.08 15.48 -1.93
C MET A 143 -2.91 15.95 -0.72
N LEU A 144 -3.20 17.26 -0.66
CA LEU A 144 -3.97 17.93 0.37
C LEU A 144 -5.48 17.87 0.05
N PRO A 145 -6.38 18.04 1.04
CA PRO A 145 -7.82 18.00 0.82
C PRO A 145 -8.37 18.90 -0.31
N ASN A 146 -7.62 19.94 -0.69
CA ASN A 146 -7.93 20.91 -1.76
C ASN A 146 -6.75 21.13 -2.75
N GLY A 147 -5.78 20.22 -2.80
CA GLY A 147 -4.68 20.28 -3.76
C GLY A 147 -5.11 19.81 -5.16
N PRO A 148 -4.32 20.12 -6.21
CA PRO A 148 -4.52 19.49 -7.52
C PRO A 148 -4.37 17.98 -7.41
N ASP A 149 -5.34 17.25 -7.95
CA ASP A 149 -5.32 15.78 -8.01
C ASP A 149 -3.97 15.26 -8.54
N GLN A 150 -3.37 14.34 -7.78
CA GLN A 150 -2.09 13.70 -8.10
C GLN A 150 -2.25 12.22 -8.45
N THR A 151 -3.49 11.73 -8.63
CA THR A 151 -3.75 10.37 -9.07
C THR A 151 -2.93 10.04 -10.32
N ARG A 152 -2.18 8.96 -10.19
CA ARG A 152 -1.42 8.33 -11.26
C ARG A 152 -2.20 7.13 -11.79
N SER A 153 -1.80 6.67 -12.96
CA SER A 153 -2.41 5.50 -13.56
C SER A 153 -1.37 4.57 -14.19
N CYS A 154 -1.71 3.29 -14.24
CA CYS A 154 -0.95 2.25 -14.93
C CYS A 154 -1.93 1.34 -15.66
N ALA A 155 -1.54 0.71 -16.77
CA ALA A 155 -2.43 -0.26 -17.41
C ALA A 155 -2.72 -1.42 -16.45
N SER A 156 -3.99 -1.80 -16.29
CA SER A 156 -4.42 -2.87 -15.39
C SER A 156 -3.69 -4.18 -15.71
N GLY A 157 -3.22 -4.87 -14.66
CA GLY A 157 -2.45 -6.11 -14.78
C GLY A 157 -1.06 -5.97 -15.41
N SER A 158 -0.57 -4.74 -15.63
CA SER A 158 0.76 -4.49 -16.20
C SER A 158 1.86 -4.28 -15.16
N THR A 159 1.50 -4.15 -13.88
CA THR A 159 2.43 -3.84 -12.79
C THR A 159 1.98 -4.47 -11.48
N ASP A 160 2.96 -4.76 -10.63
CA ASP A 160 2.77 -4.85 -9.17
C ASP A 160 3.20 -3.52 -8.56
N TYR A 161 2.86 -3.27 -7.29
CA TYR A 161 3.23 -2.05 -6.58
C TYR A 161 4.12 -2.36 -5.38
N VAL A 162 5.26 -1.70 -5.27
CA VAL A 162 6.08 -1.72 -4.06
C VAL A 162 5.84 -0.45 -3.26
N VAL A 163 5.37 -0.60 -2.02
CA VAL A 163 5.02 0.52 -1.12
C VAL A 163 5.99 0.53 0.06
N TYR A 164 6.76 1.61 0.17
CA TYR A 164 7.72 1.81 1.25
C TYR A 164 7.18 2.80 2.27
N TYR A 165 7.31 2.46 3.55
CA TYR A 165 7.03 3.35 4.68
C TYR A 165 8.33 3.81 5.36
N TYR A 166 8.50 5.11 5.59
CA TYR A 166 9.73 5.73 6.12
C TYR A 166 9.53 6.48 7.44
#